data_AF-X0YBL1-F1
#
_entry.id   AF-X0YBL1-F1
#
_cell.length_a   1.000
_cell.length_b   1.000
_cell.length_c   1.000
_cell.angle_alpha   90.00
_cell.angle_beta   90.00
_cell.angle_gamma   90.00
#
_symmetry.space_group_name_H-M   'P 1'
#
loop_
_entity.id
_entity.type
_entity.pdbx_description
1 polymer ?
#
loop_
_entity_poly.entity_id
_entity_poly.type
_entity_poly.pdbx_seq_one_letter_code
_entity_poly.pdbx_strand_id
1 'polypeptide(L)' 'ENKQPPSRGDIGRHFVMWPNGVQDHLKAMQKKGALTITKGAVRGIVLTKGYRVGALK' A
#
# COMPACT_ATOMS: atom_id res chain seq x y z
N GLU A 1 9.27 -15.57 -4.62
CA GLU A 1 9.69 -14.35 -3.90
C GLU A 1 9.34 -13.13 -4.77
N ASN A 2 8.50 -12.21 -4.27
CA ASN A 2 8.03 -11.08 -5.06
C ASN A 2 9.11 -9.98 -5.10
N LYS A 3 9.99 -10.04 -6.12
CA LYS A 3 11.13 -9.11 -6.32
C LYS A 3 10.74 -7.67 -6.67
N GLN A 4 9.45 -7.31 -6.64
CA GLN A 4 8.94 -6.00 -7.00
C GLN A 4 7.83 -5.56 -6.03
N PRO A 5 7.71 -4.25 -5.73
CA PRO A 5 6.62 -3.74 -4.93
C PRO A 5 5.25 -4.12 -5.51
N PRO A 6 4.24 -4.41 -4.67
CA PRO A 6 2.91 -4.79 -5.16
C PRO A 6 2.25 -3.63 -5.91
N SER A 7 1.45 -3.96 -6.93
CA SER A 7 0.54 -3.00 -7.53
C SER A 7 -0.76 -2.89 -6.72
N ARG A 8 -1.57 -1.86 -7.01
CA ARG A 8 -2.92 -1.73 -6.44
C ARG A 8 -3.81 -2.93 -6.77
N GLY A 9 -3.65 -3.50 -7.96
CA GLY A 9 -4.40 -4.69 -8.38
C GLY A 9 -4.00 -5.93 -7.60
N ASP A 10 -2.71 -6.09 -7.30
CA ASP A 10 -2.20 -7.21 -6.50
C ASP A 10 -2.78 -7.16 -5.07
N ILE A 11 -2.80 -5.96 -4.47
CA ILE A 11 -3.40 -5.71 -3.14
C ILE A 11 -4.91 -5.97 -3.17
N GLY A 12 -5.62 -5.46 -4.18
CA GLY A 12 -7.06 -5.67 -4.32
C GLY A 12 -7.44 -7.15 -4.44
N ARG A 13 -6.69 -7.92 -5.23
CA ARG A 13 -6.90 -9.38 -5.34
C ARG A 13 -6.61 -10.10 -4.03
N HIS A 14 -5.52 -9.75 -3.35
CA HIS A 14 -5.11 -10.43 -2.13
C HIS A 14 -6.09 -10.20 -0.97
N PHE A 15 -6.59 -8.97 -0.82
CA PHE A 15 -7.53 -8.61 0.26
C PHE A 15 -8.99 -8.64 -0.16
N VAL A 16 -9.30 -9.11 -1.37
CA VAL A 16 -10.67 -9.16 -1.93
C VAL A 16 -11.38 -7.81 -1.84
N MET A 17 -10.66 -6.74 -2.21
CA MET A 17 -11.13 -5.35 -2.13
C MET A 17 -11.43 -4.79 -3.51
N TRP A 18 -12.50 -3.99 -3.61
CA TRP A 18 -12.84 -3.29 -4.85
C TRP A 18 -11.82 -2.19 -5.19
N PRO A 19 -11.61 -1.85 -6.48
CA PRO A 19 -10.54 -0.97 -6.93
C PRO A 19 -10.51 0.41 -6.22
N ASN A 20 -11.69 0.98 -5.97
CA ASN A 20 -11.84 2.26 -5.28
C ASN A 20 -11.55 2.11 -3.78
N GLY A 21 -12.04 1.04 -3.15
CA GLY A 21 -11.74 0.73 -1.74
C GLY A 21 -10.25 0.55 -1.48
N VAL A 22 -9.52 -0.09 -2.40
CA VAL A 22 -8.04 -0.15 -2.36
C VAL A 22 -7.43 1.25 -2.43
N GLN A 23 -7.93 2.11 -3.31
CA GLN A 23 -7.41 3.48 -3.41
C GLN A 23 -7.57 4.25 -2.12
N ASP A 24 -8.77 4.24 -1.57
CA ASP A 24 -9.14 5.05 -0.41
C ASP A 24 -8.41 4.55 0.83
N HIS A 25 -8.30 3.22 0.98
CA HIS A 25 -7.53 2.61 2.05
C HIS A 25 -6.04 2.94 1.96
N LEU A 26 -5.43 2.82 0.77
CA LEU A 26 -4.02 3.17 0.56
C LEU A 26 -3.76 4.67 0.82
N LYS A 27 -4.66 5.56 0.39
CA LYS A 27 -4.59 7.00 0.68
C LYS A 27 -4.66 7.26 2.18
N ALA A 28 -5.55 6.58 2.90
CA ALA A 28 -5.66 6.71 4.35
C ALA A 28 -4.38 6.26 5.05
N MET A 29 -3.78 5.14 4.61
CA MET A 29 -2.49 4.67 5.12
C MET A 29 -1.34 5.65 4.82
N GLN A 30 -1.31 6.22 3.61
CA GLN A 30 -0.35 7.27 3.25
C GLN A 30 -0.50 8.50 4.14
N LYS A 31 -1.74 8.96 4.39
CA LYS A 31 -2.02 10.10 5.29
C LYS A 31 -1.56 9.82 6.73
N LYS A 32 -1.61 8.57 7.18
CA LYS A 32 -1.09 8.12 8.48
C LYS A 32 0.44 7.93 8.49
N GLY A 33 1.13 8.16 7.37
CA GLY A 33 2.57 7.99 7.23
C GLY A 33 3.03 6.54 7.11
N ALA A 34 2.11 5.58 6.99
CA ALA A 34 2.43 4.15 6.97
C ALA A 34 3.19 3.71 5.71
N LEU A 35 2.84 4.32 4.58
CA LEU A 35 3.39 3.99 3.27
C LEU A 35 3.52 5.25 2.41
N THR A 36 4.30 5.13 1.34
CA THR A 36 4.39 6.12 0.27
C THR A 36 3.90 5.50 -1.04
N ILE A 37 3.20 6.31 -1.84
CA ILE A 37 2.70 5.93 -3.17
C ILE A 37 3.37 6.84 -4.20
N THR A 38 4.23 6.29 -5.05
CA THR A 38 4.84 7.05 -6.15
C THR A 38 3.83 7.26 -7.28
N LYS A 39 3.47 8.52 -7.55
CA LYS A 39 2.54 8.86 -8.63
C LYS A 39 3.13 8.48 -9.99
N GLY A 40 2.32 7.84 -10.84
CA GLY A 40 2.75 7.42 -12.19
C GLY A 40 3.51 6.09 -12.24
N ALA A 41 3.87 5.51 -11.10
CA ALA A 41 4.49 4.18 -11.05
C ALA A 41 3.42 3.07 -11.02
N VAL A 42 3.56 2.06 -11.88
CA VAL A 42 2.71 0.86 -11.87
C VAL A 42 2.85 0.08 -10.56
N ARG A 43 4.06 0.10 -9.98
CA ARG A 43 4.46 -0.61 -8.75
C ARG A 43 5.20 0.31 -7.78
N GLY A 44 4.49 1.32 -7.27
CA GLY A 44 5.05 2.40 -6.45
C GLY A 44 4.62 2.42 -4.99
N ILE A 45 4.05 1.34 -4.44
CA ILE A 45 3.57 1.30 -3.06
C ILE A 45 4.66 0.69 -2.18
N VAL A 46 5.23 1.52 -1.29
CA VAL A 46 6.34 1.12 -0.41
C VAL A 46 6.06 1.54 1.03
N LEU A 47 6.50 0.73 2.00
CA LEU A 47 6.40 1.11 3.40
C LEU A 47 7.34 2.27 3.72
N THR A 48 6.89 3.19 4.56
CA THR A 48 7.76 4.26 5.08
C THR A 48 8.83 3.63 5.97
N LYS A 49 10.08 4.08 5.85
CA LYS A 49 11.21 3.55 6.63
C LYS A 49 10.91 3.62 8.13
N GLY A 50 10.99 2.48 8.80
CA GLY A 50 10.69 2.36 10.24
C GLY A 50 9.25 1.96 10.58
N TYR A 51 8.34 1.87 9.59
CA TYR A 51 6.99 1.35 9.83
C TYR A 51 7.03 -0.17 10.08
N ARG A 52 6.95 -0.57 11.35
CA ARG A 52 6.84 -1.97 11.76
C ARG A 52 5.37 -2.31 11.99
N VAL A 53 4.91 -3.38 11.35
CA VAL A 53 3.60 -3.98 11.60
C VAL A 53 3.65 -4.54 13.03
N GLY A 54 3.18 -3.76 14.01
CA GLY A 54 3.28 -4.08 15.44
C GLY A 54 3.46 -2.87 16.37
N ALA A 55 3.68 -1.66 15.85
CA ALA A 55 3.79 -0.44 16.67
C ALA A 55 2.45 0.30 16.89
N LEU A 56 1.33 -0.42 16.84
CA LEU A 56 0.04 0.09 17.34
C LEU A 56 -0.11 -0.44 18.77
N LYS A 57 0.14 0.46 19.73
CA LYS A 57 -0.10 0.22 21.16
C LYS A 57 -1.60 0.28 21.44
#